data_AF-A0A3R9NDB1-F1
#
_entry.id   AF-A0A3R9NDB1-F1
#
_cell.length_a   1.000
_cell.length_b   1.000
_cell.length_c   1.000
_cell.angle_alpha   90.00
_cell.angle_beta   90.00
_cell.angle_gamma   90.00
#
_symmetry.space_group_name_H-M   'P 1'
#
loop_
_entity.id
_entity.type
_entity.pdbx_description
1 polymer ?
#
loop_
_entity_poly.entity_id
_entity_poly.type
_entity_poly.pdbx_seq_one_letter_code
_entity_poly.pdbx_strand_id
1 'polypeptide(L)'
;MDINQLIVDFLPHFVPQEATEESVFEILIEQQVPYALATQIILFVPVAFGRAYMRKFDLDFPVTFILNHPDNTTIEGLPFADEPVYNAAYELGVTIIDRGEWQDDFHFEVASWSSEMNVVSQALVEGYPLQSFVLQELHVNGDIGSRPISPLI
;
A
#
# COMPACT_ATOMS: atom_id res chain seq x y z
N MET A 1 13.78 0.09 -15.43
CA MET A 1 13.34 1.03 -14.38
C MET A 1 13.50 0.28 -13.07
N ASP A 2 14.26 0.83 -12.13
CA ASP A 2 14.43 0.23 -10.80
C ASP A 2 13.21 0.62 -9.95
N ILE A 3 12.46 -0.37 -9.45
CA ILE A 3 11.23 -0.15 -8.68
C ILE A 3 11.55 0.60 -7.37
N ASN A 4 12.70 0.33 -6.75
CA ASN A 4 13.07 0.99 -5.49
C ASN A 4 13.30 2.48 -5.71
N GLN A 5 14.10 2.82 -6.72
CA GLN A 5 14.35 4.21 -7.07
C GLN A 5 13.05 4.91 -7.48
N LEU A 6 12.20 4.23 -8.24
CA LEU A 6 10.90 4.75 -8.63
C LEU A 6 10.04 5.08 -7.39
N ILE A 7 9.89 4.15 -6.44
CA ILE A 7 9.12 4.42 -5.22
C ILE A 7 9.68 5.65 -4.49
N VAL A 8 10.99 5.70 -4.27
CA VAL A 8 11.66 6.83 -3.60
C VAL A 8 11.39 8.16 -4.31
N ASP A 9 11.51 8.19 -5.63
CA ASP A 9 11.30 9.40 -6.43
C ASP A 9 9.85 9.89 -6.34
N PHE A 10 8.89 8.98 -6.14
CA PHE A 10 7.46 9.30 -6.12
C PHE A 10 6.84 9.51 -4.74
N LEU A 11 7.51 9.10 -3.63
CA LEU A 11 7.01 9.37 -2.27
C LEU A 11 6.63 10.84 -2.03
N PRO A 12 7.40 11.86 -2.49
CA PRO A 12 7.04 13.25 -2.26
C PRO A 12 5.70 13.67 -2.86
N HIS A 13 5.11 12.91 -3.80
CA HIS A 13 3.83 13.25 -4.41
C HIS A 13 2.62 12.84 -3.57
N PHE A 14 2.78 11.99 -2.54
CA PHE A 14 1.70 11.62 -1.62
C PHE A 14 1.51 12.62 -0.47
N VAL A 15 2.48 13.51 -0.25
CA VAL A 15 2.56 14.40 0.92
C VAL A 15 1.81 15.74 0.78
N PRO A 16 1.69 16.38 -0.40
CA PRO A 16 0.96 17.63 -0.54
C PRO A 16 -0.47 17.53 -0.03
N GLN A 17 -0.98 18.58 0.61
CA GLN A 17 -2.30 18.58 1.24
C GLN A 17 -3.44 18.37 0.22
N GLU A 18 -3.23 18.82 -1.00
CA GLU A 18 -4.13 18.71 -2.14
C GLU A 18 -3.95 17.41 -2.95
N ALA A 19 -3.00 16.56 -2.57
CA ALA A 19 -2.73 15.32 -3.30
C ALA A 19 -3.94 14.37 -3.20
N THR A 20 -4.32 13.84 -4.36
CA THR A 20 -5.35 12.81 -4.55
C THR A 20 -4.76 11.63 -5.31
N GLU A 21 -5.40 10.45 -5.22
CA GLU A 21 -5.04 9.28 -6.03
C GLU A 21 -4.95 9.64 -7.52
N GLU A 22 -5.93 10.40 -8.04
CA GLU A 22 -5.94 10.85 -9.43
C GLU A 22 -4.75 11.76 -9.75
N SER A 23 -4.44 12.75 -8.91
CA SER A 23 -3.32 13.67 -9.16
C SER A 23 -1.95 12.96 -9.16
N VAL A 24 -1.75 12.01 -8.24
CA VAL A 24 -0.50 11.24 -8.17
C VAL A 24 -0.40 10.31 -9.39
N PHE A 25 -1.52 9.73 -9.81
CA PHE A 25 -1.61 8.91 -11.01
C PHE A 25 -1.24 9.69 -12.26
N GLU A 26 -1.82 10.87 -12.45
CA GLU A 26 -1.51 11.74 -13.59
C GLU A 26 -0.02 12.06 -13.67
N ILE A 27 0.60 12.42 -12.54
CA ILE A 27 2.05 12.70 -12.46
C ILE A 27 2.87 11.47 -12.87
N LEU A 28 2.51 10.27 -12.40
CA LEU A 28 3.18 9.02 -12.79
C LEU A 28 3.09 8.78 -14.31
N ILE A 29 1.91 8.99 -14.90
CA ILE A 29 1.69 8.83 -16.35
C ILE A 29 2.46 9.87 -17.16
N GLU A 30 2.47 11.14 -16.73
CA GLU A 30 3.25 12.22 -17.38
C GLU A 30 4.76 11.91 -17.39
N GLN A 31 5.25 11.23 -16.36
CA GLN A 31 6.62 10.73 -16.25
C GLN A 31 6.86 9.40 -17.01
N GLN A 32 5.90 8.98 -17.85
CA GLN A 32 5.98 7.79 -18.68
C GLN A 32 6.08 6.48 -17.88
N VAL A 33 5.59 6.46 -16.64
CA VAL A 33 5.42 5.21 -15.89
C VAL A 33 4.29 4.41 -16.54
N PRO A 34 4.49 3.11 -16.83
CA PRO A 34 3.42 2.28 -17.40
C PRO A 34 2.16 2.27 -16.54
N TYR A 35 0.98 2.33 -17.15
CA TYR A 35 -0.31 2.40 -16.47
C TYR A 35 -0.43 1.41 -15.30
N ALA A 36 -0.22 0.12 -15.56
CA ALA A 36 -0.32 -0.91 -14.52
C ALA A 36 0.66 -0.72 -13.37
N LEU A 37 1.86 -0.19 -13.64
CA LEU A 37 2.87 0.10 -12.61
C LEU A 37 2.48 1.33 -11.80
N ALA A 38 1.95 2.37 -12.44
CA ALA A 38 1.42 3.55 -11.77
C ALA A 38 0.25 3.17 -10.82
N THR A 39 -0.68 2.34 -11.30
CA THR A 39 -1.77 1.80 -10.47
C THR A 39 -1.22 1.01 -9.27
N GLN A 40 -0.24 0.13 -9.48
CA GLN A 40 0.39 -0.61 -8.40
C GLN A 40 1.05 0.30 -7.35
N ILE A 41 1.72 1.38 -7.78
CA ILE A 41 2.36 2.34 -6.87
C ILE A 41 1.32 2.98 -5.95
N ILE A 42 0.23 3.48 -6.51
CA ILE A 42 -0.81 4.17 -5.74
C ILE A 42 -1.51 3.24 -4.77
N LEU A 43 -1.78 2.00 -5.19
CA LEU A 43 -2.53 1.06 -4.38
C LEU A 43 -1.65 0.38 -3.32
N PHE A 44 -0.39 0.06 -3.63
CA PHE A 44 0.45 -0.75 -2.74
C PHE A 44 1.45 0.04 -1.92
N VAL A 45 1.95 1.21 -2.35
CA VAL A 45 2.93 1.97 -1.57
C VAL A 45 2.32 2.43 -0.23
N PRO A 46 1.13 3.06 -0.17
CA PRO A 46 0.51 3.40 1.10
C PRO A 46 0.28 2.21 2.02
N VAL A 47 -0.20 1.09 1.47
CA VAL A 47 -0.49 -0.14 2.22
C VAL A 47 0.79 -0.70 2.83
N ALA A 48 1.86 -0.76 2.04
CA ALA A 48 3.17 -1.20 2.48
C ALA A 48 3.74 -0.31 3.59
N PHE A 49 3.68 1.02 3.43
CA PHE A 49 4.12 1.98 4.46
C PHE A 49 3.26 1.91 5.72
N GLY A 50 1.94 1.76 5.58
CA GLY A 50 1.00 1.55 6.68
C GLY A 50 1.32 0.29 7.49
N ARG A 51 1.48 -0.85 6.82
CA ARG A 51 1.84 -2.12 7.47
C ARG A 51 3.25 -2.06 8.09
N ALA A 52 4.21 -1.42 7.44
CA ALA A 52 5.56 -1.21 8.00
C ALA A 52 5.51 -0.37 9.28
N TYR A 53 4.74 0.72 9.28
CA TYR A 53 4.54 1.57 10.48
C TYR A 53 3.81 0.82 11.60
N MET A 54 2.80 0.02 11.24
CA MET A 54 1.98 -0.75 12.17
C MET A 54 2.66 -2.02 12.71
N ARG A 55 3.85 -2.40 12.23
CA ARG A 55 4.59 -3.59 12.71
C ARG A 55 4.89 -3.57 14.22
N LYS A 56 4.87 -2.37 14.84
CA LYS A 56 5.03 -2.20 16.30
C LYS A 56 3.80 -2.63 17.09
N PHE A 57 2.67 -2.80 16.42
CA PHE A 57 1.45 -3.33 16.98
C PHE A 57 1.41 -4.84 16.72
N ASP A 58 0.95 -5.59 17.72
CA ASP A 58 0.74 -7.03 17.64
C ASP A 58 -0.56 -7.33 16.85
N LEU A 59 -0.55 -6.99 15.56
CA LEU A 59 -1.66 -7.16 14.62
C LEU A 59 -1.31 -8.24 13.60
N ASP A 60 -2.26 -9.14 13.36
CA ASP A 60 -2.14 -10.18 12.34
C ASP A 60 -2.75 -9.69 11.02
N PHE A 61 -1.89 -9.25 10.10
CA PHE A 61 -2.32 -8.77 8.78
C PHE A 61 -2.47 -9.95 7.81
N PRO A 62 -3.57 -10.02 7.04
CA PRO A 62 -3.70 -11.02 5.98
C PRO A 62 -2.55 -10.95 4.99
N VAL A 63 -2.00 -12.13 4.67
CA VAL A 63 -0.88 -12.30 3.73
C VAL A 63 -1.30 -12.25 2.26
N THR A 64 -2.61 -12.28 2.02
CA THR A 64 -3.26 -12.20 0.71
C THR A 64 -4.19 -10.99 0.61
N PHE A 65 -4.54 -10.64 -0.64
CA PHE A 65 -5.51 -9.60 -0.97
C PHE A 65 -6.46 -10.09 -2.06
N ILE A 66 -7.55 -9.33 -2.23
CA ILE A 66 -8.57 -9.53 -3.26
C ILE A 66 -8.45 -8.41 -4.28
N LEU A 67 -8.27 -8.75 -5.55
CA LEU A 67 -8.25 -7.80 -6.66
C LEU A 67 -9.62 -7.72 -7.32
N ASN A 68 -10.21 -6.53 -7.35
CA ASN A 68 -11.44 -6.24 -8.10
C ASN A 68 -11.09 -5.40 -9.32
N HIS A 69 -11.28 -5.97 -10.50
CA HIS A 69 -11.06 -5.29 -11.76
C HIS A 69 -12.26 -4.39 -12.13
N PRO A 70 -12.04 -3.36 -12.99
CA PRO A 70 -13.12 -2.49 -13.47
C PRO A 70 -14.23 -3.19 -14.24
N ASP A 71 -13.97 -4.39 -14.78
CA ASP A 71 -14.95 -5.22 -15.50
C ASP A 71 -15.81 -6.10 -14.57
N ASN A 72 -15.72 -5.87 -13.25
CA ASN A 72 -16.34 -6.67 -12.18
C ASN A 72 -15.79 -8.10 -12.04
N THR A 73 -14.63 -8.41 -12.63
CA THR A 73 -13.93 -9.65 -12.31
C THR A 73 -13.20 -9.53 -10.98
N THR A 74 -13.23 -10.60 -10.18
CA THR A 74 -12.58 -10.68 -8.88
C THR A 74 -11.59 -11.83 -8.88
N ILE A 75 -10.37 -11.56 -8.39
CA ILE A 75 -9.33 -12.56 -8.16
C ILE A 75 -8.99 -12.56 -6.68
N GLU A 76 -9.24 -13.68 -6.01
CA GLU A 76 -9.03 -13.85 -4.56
C GLU A 76 -7.71 -14.57 -4.28
N GLY A 77 -7.22 -14.44 -3.03
CA GLY A 77 -6.06 -15.19 -2.55
C GLY A 77 -4.74 -14.80 -3.21
N LEU A 78 -4.62 -13.58 -3.76
CA LEU A 78 -3.38 -13.10 -4.33
C LEU A 78 -2.39 -12.77 -3.21
N PRO A 79 -1.20 -13.39 -3.15
CA PRO A 79 -0.24 -13.15 -2.08
C PRO A 79 0.47 -11.81 -2.27
N PHE A 80 0.53 -10.99 -1.22
CA PHE A 80 1.33 -9.76 -1.22
C PHE A 80 2.82 -10.05 -1.49
N ALA A 81 3.30 -11.23 -1.08
CA ALA A 81 4.67 -11.66 -1.29
C ALA A 81 5.06 -11.79 -2.77
N ASP A 82 4.09 -11.91 -3.68
CA ASP A 82 4.34 -11.98 -5.12
C ASP A 82 4.22 -10.60 -5.81
N GLU A 83 3.91 -9.53 -5.06
CA GLU A 83 3.73 -8.17 -5.59
C GLU A 83 5.03 -7.35 -5.46
N PRO A 84 5.78 -7.10 -6.55
CA PRO A 84 7.10 -6.47 -6.47
C PRO A 84 7.08 -5.04 -5.91
N VAL A 85 6.04 -4.27 -6.23
CA VAL A 85 5.89 -2.89 -5.74
C VAL A 85 5.59 -2.87 -4.25
N TYR A 86 4.71 -3.75 -3.77
CA TYR A 86 4.42 -3.88 -2.35
C TYR A 86 5.68 -4.27 -1.56
N ASN A 87 6.39 -5.32 -2.01
CA ASN A 87 7.59 -5.79 -1.30
C ASN A 87 8.68 -4.71 -1.24
N ALA A 88 8.97 -4.05 -2.37
CA ALA A 88 9.97 -2.99 -2.42
C ALA A 88 9.58 -1.82 -1.49
N ALA A 89 8.32 -1.40 -1.49
CA ALA A 89 7.83 -0.35 -0.62
C ALA A 89 7.87 -0.75 0.87
N TYR A 90 7.53 -2.01 1.18
CA TYR A 90 7.51 -2.51 2.55
C TYR A 90 8.92 -2.61 3.11
N GLU A 91 9.86 -3.17 2.35
CA GLU A 91 11.28 -3.24 2.71
C GLU A 91 11.89 -1.84 2.91
N LEU A 92 11.54 -0.88 2.04
CA LEU A 92 11.95 0.52 2.17
C LEU A 92 11.41 1.13 3.47
N GLY A 93 10.10 1.01 3.73
CA GLY A 93 9.47 1.53 4.94
C GLY A 93 10.07 0.93 6.22
N VAL A 94 10.27 -0.38 6.24
CA VAL A 94 10.96 -1.10 7.34
C VAL A 94 12.38 -0.56 7.55
N THR A 95 13.14 -0.42 6.47
CA THR A 95 14.52 0.08 6.52
C THR A 95 14.60 1.50 7.08
N ILE A 96 13.71 2.39 6.65
CA ILE A 96 13.63 3.78 7.13
C ILE A 96 13.34 3.79 8.64
N ILE A 97 12.39 2.97 9.11
CA ILE A 97 12.06 2.88 10.54
C ILE A 97 13.25 2.32 11.34
N ASP A 98 13.87 1.24 10.87
CA ASP A 98 15.00 0.59 11.55
C ASP A 98 16.23 1.50 11.66
N ARG A 99 16.41 2.42 10.71
CA ARG A 99 17.48 3.43 10.74
C ARG A 99 17.14 4.66 11.57
N GLY A 100 15.90 4.78 12.06
CA GLY A 100 15.43 5.99 12.74
C GLY A 100 15.29 7.19 11.80
N GLU A 101 15.12 6.95 10.50
CA GLU A 101 14.98 7.96 9.45
C GLU A 101 13.49 8.29 9.16
N TRP A 102 12.57 7.65 9.89
CA TRP A 102 11.14 7.91 9.78
C TRP A 102 10.81 9.34 10.18
N GLN A 103 9.92 9.97 9.41
CA GLN A 103 9.50 11.36 9.53
C GLN A 103 7.98 11.38 9.53
N ASP A 104 7.37 11.85 10.61
CA ASP A 104 5.92 11.83 10.79
C ASP A 104 5.19 12.83 9.89
N ASP A 105 5.88 13.85 9.39
CA ASP A 105 5.34 14.83 8.43
C ASP A 105 5.49 14.38 6.97
N PHE A 106 6.13 13.24 6.72
CA PHE A 106 6.40 12.73 5.37
C PHE A 106 5.97 11.27 5.20
N HIS A 107 6.60 10.35 5.93
CA HIS A 107 6.37 8.91 5.74
C HIS A 107 5.03 8.46 6.35
N PHE A 108 4.60 9.10 7.44
CA PHE A 108 3.27 8.85 7.98
C PHE A 108 2.17 9.38 7.07
N GLU A 109 2.39 10.50 6.36
CA GLU A 109 1.45 10.97 5.34
C GLU A 109 1.32 9.98 4.18
N VAL A 110 2.39 9.32 3.75
CA VAL A 110 2.29 8.21 2.78
C VAL A 110 1.47 7.05 3.37
N ALA A 111 1.74 6.68 4.63
CA ALA A 111 1.05 5.58 5.31
C ALA A 111 -0.45 5.86 5.54
N SER A 112 -0.83 7.12 5.78
CA SER A 112 -2.21 7.54 6.08
C SER A 112 -3.16 7.38 4.88
N TRP A 113 -2.62 7.22 3.67
CA TRP A 113 -3.42 6.87 2.50
C TRP A 113 -3.90 5.41 2.51
N SER A 114 -3.32 4.55 3.36
CA SER A 114 -3.80 3.18 3.53
C SER A 114 -5.13 3.13 4.27
N SER A 115 -6.12 2.44 3.68
CA SER A 115 -7.40 2.17 4.33
C SER A 115 -7.24 1.38 5.64
N GLU A 116 -6.31 0.42 5.68
CA GLU A 116 -6.01 -0.35 6.89
C GLU A 116 -5.47 0.56 8.00
N MET A 117 -4.55 1.47 7.65
CA MET A 117 -3.98 2.43 8.61
C MET A 117 -5.03 3.37 9.17
N ASN A 118 -5.95 3.84 8.31
CA ASN A 118 -7.05 4.72 8.73
C ASN A 118 -8.01 4.02 9.69
N VAL A 119 -8.40 2.77 9.39
CA VAL A 119 -9.29 1.99 10.25
C VAL A 119 -8.63 1.70 11.61
N VAL A 120 -7.37 1.27 11.61
CA VAL A 120 -6.62 1.01 12.85
C VAL A 120 -6.46 2.29 13.68
N SER A 121 -6.07 3.40 13.05
CA SER A 121 -5.90 4.67 13.74
C SER A 121 -7.21 5.17 14.35
N GLN A 122 -8.33 5.10 13.61
CA GLN A 122 -9.63 5.52 14.10
C GLN A 122 -10.08 4.68 15.31
N ALA A 123 -9.95 3.36 15.23
CA ALA A 123 -10.36 2.47 16.32
C ALA A 123 -9.47 2.66 17.57
N LEU A 124 -8.18 2.97 17.41
CA LEU A 124 -7.32 3.33 18.54
C LEU A 124 -7.75 4.66 19.18
N VAL A 125 -8.13 5.67 18.39
CA VAL A 125 -8.68 6.94 18.89
C VAL A 125 -9.99 6.72 19.65
N GLU A 126 -10.82 5.78 19.19
CA GLU A 126 -12.07 5.38 19.87
C GLU A 126 -11.84 4.52 21.12
N GLY A 127 -10.58 4.14 21.41
CA GLY A 127 -10.20 3.41 22.61
C GLY A 127 -10.36 1.88 22.50
N TYR A 128 -10.51 1.33 21.29
CA TYR A 128 -10.51 -0.11 21.10
C TYR A 128 -9.11 -0.69 21.33
N PRO A 129 -9.00 -1.80 22.09
CA PRO A 129 -7.72 -2.47 22.30
C PRO A 129 -7.25 -3.15 21.02
N LEU A 130 -5.94 -3.14 20.75
CA LEU A 130 -5.35 -3.82 19.57
C LEU A 130 -5.73 -5.30 19.47
N GLN A 131 -5.93 -5.97 20.61
CA GLN A 131 -6.30 -7.39 20.66
C GLN A 131 -7.72 -7.68 20.16
N SER A 132 -8.58 -6.67 20.00
CA SER A 132 -9.92 -6.86 19.45
C SER A 132 -9.98 -6.77 17.92
N PHE A 133 -8.87 -6.46 17.26
CA PHE A 133 -8.84 -6.30 15.82
C PHE A 133 -8.77 -7.66 15.13
N VAL A 134 -9.70 -7.88 14.19
CA VAL A 134 -9.63 -8.98 13.23
C VAL A 134 -9.60 -8.34 11.85
N LEU A 135 -8.41 -8.31 11.26
CA LEU A 135 -8.20 -7.72 9.94
C LEU A 135 -8.67 -8.68 8.85
N GLN A 136 -9.34 -8.14 7.84
CA GLN A 136 -9.81 -8.88 6.67
C GLN A 136 -8.91 -8.61 5.48
N GLU A 137 -8.97 -9.49 4.47
CA GLU A 137 -8.20 -9.31 3.24
C GLU A 137 -8.47 -7.93 2.64
N LEU A 138 -7.40 -7.26 2.18
CA LEU A 138 -7.54 -5.97 1.55
C LEU A 138 -8.22 -6.13 0.19
N HIS A 139 -9.25 -5.33 -0.06
CA HIS A 139 -9.84 -5.20 -1.38
C HIS A 139 -9.09 -4.12 -2.16
N VAL A 140 -8.36 -4.53 -3.18
CA VAL A 140 -7.63 -3.66 -4.11
C VAL A 140 -8.50 -3.46 -5.34
N ASN A 141 -8.88 -2.22 -5.64
CA ASN A 141 -9.74 -1.91 -6.77
C ASN A 141 -8.92 -1.22 -7.86
N GLY A 142 -8.71 -1.91 -9.00
CA GLY A 142 -7.93 -1.35 -10.09
C GLY A 142 -7.44 -2.38 -11.09
N ASP A 143 -6.80 -1.91 -12.16
CA ASP A 143 -6.07 -2.76 -13.09
C ASP A 143 -4.56 -2.66 -12.82
N ILE A 144 -4.04 -3.65 -12.11
CA ILE A 144 -2.61 -3.79 -11.78
C ILE A 144 -1.85 -4.64 -12.81
N GLY A 145 -2.45 -4.90 -13.97
CA GLY A 145 -1.94 -5.80 -15.00
C GLY A 145 -2.19 -7.28 -14.69
N SER A 146 -1.72 -8.16 -15.58
CA SER A 146 -1.98 -9.60 -15.46
C SER A 146 -1.37 -10.20 -14.18
N ARG A 147 -2.14 -11.07 -13.52
CA ARG A 147 -1.67 -11.94 -12.44
C ARG A 147 -1.95 -13.39 -12.79
N PRO A 148 -1.05 -14.34 -12.45
CA PRO A 148 -1.36 -15.74 -12.60
C PRO A 148 -2.56 -16.06 -11.71
N ILE A 149 -3.64 -16.56 -12.31
CA ILE A 149 -4.74 -17.14 -11.55
C ILE A 149 -4.16 -18.40 -10.94
N SER A 150 -3.83 -18.36 -9.65
CA SER A 150 -3.44 -19.59 -8.95
C SER A 150 -4.68 -20.48 -8.93
N PRO A 151 -4.64 -21.70 -9.51
CA PRO A 151 -5.76 -22.60 -9.38
C PRO A 151 -5.88 -22.94 -7.89
N LEU A 152 -7.01 -22.57 -7.29
CA LEU A 152 -7.39 -23.01 -5.95
C LEU A 152 -7.15 -24.52 -5.86
N ILE A 153 -6.17 -24.93 -5.04
CA ILE A 153 -5.87 -26.34 -4.74
C ILE A 153 -6.81 -26.78 -3.62
#